data_AF-A0A858RFF5-F1
#
_entry.id   AF-A0A858RFF5-F1
#
_cell.length_a   1.000
_cell.length_b   1.000
_cell.length_c   1.000
_cell.angle_alpha   90.00
_cell.angle_beta   90.00
_cell.angle_gamma   90.00
#
_symmetry.space_group_name_H-M   'P 1'
#
loop_
_entity.id
_entity.type
_entity.pdbx_description
1 polymer ?
#
loop_
_entity_poly.entity_id
_entity_poly.type
_entity_poly.pdbx_seq_one_letter_code
_entity_poly.pdbx_strand_id
1 'polypeptide(L)'
;MQARRSIRYSAIILLLGLAAGGAYILSRPDIYHTKERREAKDSMIQAVSEDLALQTPPARPTGEGWMNEKVIFCGDGSWLSYRSQCHKQDPKVHDLFITKASDGKWYYSTYHFCIGALVLEGDGQPGSLDEFRGKYALAEFDGESDAALGKTWPDGK
;
A
#
# COMPACT_ATOMS: atom_id res chain seq x y z
N MET A 1 -55.21 18.37 24.40
CA MET A 1 -53.89 18.32 25.08
C MET A 1 -52.96 17.24 24.47
N GLN A 2 -52.93 17.07 23.13
CA GLN A 2 -52.29 15.91 22.47
C GLN A 2 -51.09 16.26 21.56
N ALA A 3 -50.92 17.54 21.18
CA ALA A 3 -49.92 17.98 20.20
C ALA A 3 -48.48 18.13 20.76
N ARG A 4 -48.29 18.26 22.09
CA ARG A 4 -46.94 18.43 22.69
C ARG A 4 -46.14 17.14 22.84
N ARG A 5 -46.81 15.97 22.74
CA ARG A 5 -46.14 14.67 22.85
C ARG A 5 -45.47 14.26 21.54
N SER A 6 -46.11 14.45 20.38
CA SER A 6 -45.56 14.01 19.08
C SER A 6 -44.26 14.72 18.70
N ILE A 7 -44.14 16.03 18.95
CA ILE A 7 -42.94 16.82 18.65
C ILE A 7 -41.71 16.33 19.44
N ARG A 8 -41.91 15.86 20.67
CA ARG A 8 -40.82 15.34 21.52
C ARG A 8 -40.30 13.99 21.03
N TYR A 9 -41.16 13.13 20.50
CA TYR A 9 -40.73 11.84 19.94
C TYR A 9 -39.95 12.01 18.63
N SER A 10 -40.35 12.95 17.77
CA SER A 10 -39.62 13.24 16.52
C SER A 10 -38.22 13.79 16.78
N ALA A 11 -38.04 14.66 17.77
CA ALA A 11 -36.72 15.18 18.15
C ALA A 11 -35.80 14.10 18.75
N ILE A 12 -36.35 13.19 19.57
CA ILE A 12 -35.60 12.08 20.17
C ILE A 12 -35.13 11.09 19.09
N ILE A 13 -36.00 10.74 18.13
CA ILE A 13 -35.63 9.84 17.03
C ILE A 13 -34.53 10.46 16.14
N LEU A 14 -34.62 11.77 15.86
CA LEU A 14 -33.61 12.46 15.06
C LEU A 14 -32.25 12.53 15.77
N LEU A 15 -32.25 12.78 17.09
CA LEU A 15 -31.04 12.77 17.91
C LEU A 15 -30.42 11.37 18.02
N LEU A 16 -31.23 10.32 18.16
CA LEU A 16 -30.75 8.93 18.15
C LEU A 16 -30.17 8.54 16.78
N GLY A 17 -30.79 8.96 15.69
CA GLY A 17 -30.28 8.75 14.33
C GLY A 17 -28.95 9.46 14.09
N LEU A 18 -28.80 10.71 14.55
CA LEU A 18 -27.54 11.45 14.47
C LEU A 18 -26.46 10.86 15.37
N ALA A 19 -26.80 10.40 16.58
CA ALA A 19 -25.86 9.73 17.47
C ALA A 19 -25.40 8.39 16.91
N ALA A 20 -26.31 7.58 16.36
CA ALA A 20 -25.97 6.32 15.71
C ALA A 20 -25.14 6.52 14.44
N GLY A 21 -25.50 7.51 13.61
CA GLY A 21 -24.71 7.88 12.43
C GLY A 21 -23.33 8.43 12.78
N GLY A 22 -23.24 9.28 13.81
CA GLY A 22 -21.97 9.80 14.33
C GLY A 22 -21.08 8.71 14.91
N ALA A 23 -21.64 7.80 15.71
CA ALA A 23 -20.92 6.65 16.24
C ALA A 23 -20.43 5.70 15.13
N TYR A 24 -21.22 5.49 14.08
CA TYR A 24 -20.85 4.68 12.92
C TYR A 24 -19.72 5.31 12.08
N ILE A 25 -19.72 6.63 11.92
CA ILE A 25 -18.64 7.35 11.22
C ILE A 25 -17.35 7.30 12.05
N LEU A 26 -17.44 7.50 13.36
CA LEU A 26 -16.29 7.47 14.28
C LEU A 26 -15.74 6.06 14.51
N SER A 27 -16.53 5.02 14.30
CA SER A 27 -16.11 3.62 14.45
C SER A 27 -15.63 2.96 13.16
N ARG A 28 -15.48 3.72 12.06
CA ARG A 28 -14.91 3.18 10.82
C ARG A 28 -13.49 2.67 11.12
N PRO A 29 -13.21 1.37 10.92
CA PRO A 29 -11.88 0.84 11.14
C PRO A 29 -10.91 1.58 10.23
N ASP A 30 -9.78 2.03 10.80
CA ASP A 30 -8.68 2.54 9.99
C ASP A 30 -8.08 1.36 9.22
N ILE A 31 -8.54 1.20 7.99
CA ILE A 31 -8.13 0.12 7.09
C ILE A 31 -6.62 0.16 6.76
N TYR A 32 -5.97 1.29 7.01
CA TYR A 32 -4.54 1.48 6.79
C TYR A 32 -3.71 1.22 8.05
N HIS A 33 -4.28 1.13 9.25
CA HIS A 33 -3.48 0.90 10.47
C HIS A 33 -3.95 -0.33 11.26
N THR A 34 -4.44 -1.34 10.56
CA THR A 34 -4.79 -2.64 11.15
C THR A 34 -3.55 -3.41 11.59
N LYS A 35 -3.73 -4.33 12.54
CA LYS A 35 -2.66 -5.21 13.01
C LYS A 35 -2.12 -6.07 11.87
N GLU A 36 -3.00 -6.63 11.06
CA GLU A 36 -2.65 -7.50 9.94
C GLU A 36 -1.81 -6.78 8.89
N ARG A 37 -2.10 -5.49 8.62
CA ARG A 37 -1.32 -4.68 7.68
C ARG A 37 0.08 -4.38 8.20
N ARG A 38 0.23 -4.15 9.52
CA ARG A 38 1.54 -3.98 10.17
C ARG A 38 2.38 -5.25 10.07
N GLU A 39 1.79 -6.39 10.41
CA GLU A 39 2.45 -7.69 10.31
C GLU A 39 2.86 -8.00 8.86
N ALA A 40 2.01 -7.69 7.88
CA ALA A 40 2.35 -7.82 6.47
C ALA A 40 3.51 -6.90 6.05
N LYS A 41 3.48 -5.62 6.44
CA LYS A 41 4.58 -4.66 6.23
C LYS A 41 5.89 -5.20 6.80
N ASP A 42 5.90 -5.62 8.05
CA ASP A 42 7.11 -6.09 8.74
C ASP A 42 7.68 -7.35 8.06
N SER A 43 6.81 -8.30 7.70
CA SER A 43 7.20 -9.51 6.96
C SER A 43 7.79 -9.17 5.58
N MET A 44 7.23 -8.20 4.87
CA MET A 44 7.76 -7.74 3.58
C MET A 44 9.14 -7.09 3.71
N ILE A 45 9.32 -6.20 4.70
CA ILE A 45 10.61 -5.54 4.97
C ILE A 45 11.68 -6.58 5.28
N GLN A 46 11.34 -7.56 6.13
CA GLN A 46 12.25 -8.64 6.46
C GLN A 46 12.63 -9.44 5.20
N ALA A 47 11.66 -9.84 4.39
CA ALA A 47 11.90 -10.65 3.20
C ALA A 47 12.76 -9.90 2.14
N VAL A 48 12.55 -8.59 1.95
CA VAL A 48 13.40 -7.76 1.09
C VAL A 48 14.83 -7.69 1.64
N SER A 49 14.98 -7.52 2.96
CA SER A 49 16.28 -7.44 3.60
C SER A 49 17.06 -8.76 3.49
N GLU A 50 16.38 -9.90 3.65
CA GLU A 50 16.96 -11.23 3.49
C GLU A 50 17.42 -11.49 2.04
N ASP A 51 16.61 -11.13 1.04
CA ASP A 51 16.98 -11.25 -0.37
C ASP A 51 18.25 -10.46 -0.70
N LEU A 52 18.33 -9.22 -0.21
CA LEU A 52 19.48 -8.34 -0.43
C LEU A 52 20.74 -8.81 0.31
N ALA A 53 20.58 -9.41 1.49
CA ALA A 53 21.69 -9.99 2.24
C ALA A 53 22.33 -11.18 1.48
N LEU A 54 21.54 -11.91 0.68
CA LEU A 54 22.05 -12.98 -0.16
C LEU A 54 22.81 -12.46 -1.39
N GLN A 55 22.36 -11.35 -1.98
CA GLN A 55 22.97 -10.81 -3.20
C GLN A 55 22.72 -9.30 -3.39
N THR A 56 23.79 -8.50 -3.35
CA THR A 56 23.76 -7.06 -3.66
C THR A 56 24.96 -6.66 -4.55
N PRO A 57 24.75 -6.13 -5.78
CA PRO A 57 23.45 -5.92 -6.43
C PRO A 57 22.77 -7.25 -6.81
N PRO A 58 21.44 -7.30 -6.87
CA PRO A 58 20.73 -8.53 -7.23
C PRO A 58 21.10 -9.03 -8.63
N ALA A 59 21.04 -10.35 -8.85
CA ALA A 59 21.24 -10.92 -10.19
C ALA A 59 20.15 -10.43 -11.16
N ARG A 60 20.57 -9.91 -12.31
CA ARG A 60 19.64 -9.70 -13.43
C ARG A 60 19.10 -11.04 -13.93
N PRO A 61 17.83 -11.10 -14.37
CA PRO A 61 17.31 -12.26 -15.08
C PRO A 61 18.20 -12.58 -16.28
N THR A 62 18.35 -13.86 -16.58
CA THR A 62 19.02 -14.29 -17.82
C THR A 62 18.06 -14.07 -19.00
N GLY A 63 18.52 -13.38 -20.06
CA GLY A 63 17.72 -13.07 -21.25
C GLY A 63 17.20 -11.63 -21.29
N GLU A 64 16.08 -11.40 -21.98
CA GLU A 64 15.45 -10.07 -22.15
C GLU A 64 14.55 -9.65 -20.98
N GLY A 65 14.52 -10.44 -19.90
CA GLY A 65 13.72 -10.15 -18.71
C GLY A 65 14.27 -8.97 -17.91
N TRP A 66 13.41 -8.02 -17.57
CA TRP A 66 13.75 -6.84 -16.77
C TRP A 66 13.19 -6.90 -15.34
N MET A 67 12.45 -7.95 -14.99
CA MET A 67 11.98 -8.19 -13.64
C MET A 67 11.90 -9.68 -13.34
N ASN A 68 11.85 -10.00 -12.06
CA ASN A 68 11.47 -11.31 -11.54
C ASN A 68 10.60 -11.10 -10.29
N GLU A 69 10.21 -12.18 -9.61
CA GLU A 69 9.33 -12.16 -8.43
C GLU A 69 9.84 -11.28 -7.26
N LYS A 70 11.13 -10.91 -7.26
CA LYS A 70 11.80 -10.24 -6.15
C LYS A 70 12.43 -8.91 -6.53
N VAL A 71 12.71 -8.69 -7.82
CA VAL A 71 13.51 -7.56 -8.29
C VAL A 71 12.96 -6.99 -9.59
N ILE A 72 12.89 -5.66 -9.66
CA ILE A 72 12.60 -4.89 -10.87
C ILE A 72 13.89 -4.17 -11.28
N PHE A 73 14.26 -4.24 -12.55
CA PHE A 73 15.41 -3.55 -13.12
C PHE A 73 14.95 -2.46 -14.09
N CYS A 74 15.43 -1.25 -13.88
CA CYS A 74 15.20 -0.11 -14.76
C CYS A 74 16.20 -0.08 -15.94
N GLY A 75 15.84 0.66 -16.99
CA GLY A 75 16.67 0.84 -18.19
C GLY A 75 18.01 1.51 -17.91
N ASP A 76 18.06 2.45 -16.95
CA ASP A 76 19.26 3.17 -16.52
C ASP A 76 20.22 2.35 -15.63
N GLY A 77 19.86 1.11 -15.30
CA GLY A 77 20.65 0.25 -14.42
C GLY A 77 20.23 0.27 -12.95
N SER A 78 19.35 1.20 -12.55
CA SER A 78 18.75 1.17 -11.21
C SER A 78 17.86 -0.05 -11.02
N TRP A 79 17.63 -0.43 -9.76
CA TRP A 79 16.84 -1.61 -9.42
C TRP A 79 16.07 -1.42 -8.13
N LEU A 80 15.03 -2.23 -7.96
CA LEU A 80 14.15 -2.26 -6.79
C LEU A 80 13.98 -3.71 -6.34
N SER A 81 14.42 -4.07 -5.13
CA SER A 81 14.06 -5.36 -4.51
C SER A 81 12.78 -5.18 -3.72
N TYR A 82 11.76 -6.00 -3.95
CA TYR A 82 10.40 -5.71 -3.51
C TYR A 82 9.61 -6.90 -2.97
N ARG A 83 8.53 -6.58 -2.26
CA ARG A 83 7.39 -7.44 -2.00
C ARG A 83 6.11 -6.65 -2.22
N SER A 84 5.07 -7.34 -2.68
CA SER A 84 3.75 -6.75 -2.90
C SER A 84 2.66 -7.69 -2.43
N GLN A 85 1.64 -7.14 -1.80
CA GLN A 85 0.41 -7.84 -1.46
C GLN A 85 -0.77 -6.97 -1.83
N CYS A 86 -1.72 -7.56 -2.53
CA CYS A 86 -2.95 -6.88 -2.92
C CYS A 86 -4.15 -7.45 -2.16
N HIS A 87 -5.21 -6.65 -2.07
CA HIS A 87 -6.45 -7.05 -1.38
C HIS A 87 -7.09 -8.33 -1.96
N LYS A 88 -6.81 -8.64 -3.24
CA LYS A 88 -7.28 -9.88 -3.88
C LYS A 88 -6.57 -11.14 -3.37
N GLN A 89 -5.36 -11.03 -2.83
CA GLN A 89 -4.61 -12.14 -2.22
C GLN A 89 -5.02 -12.33 -0.76
N ASP A 90 -5.17 -11.23 -0.03
CA ASP A 90 -5.64 -11.24 1.35
C ASP A 90 -6.59 -10.05 1.58
N PRO A 91 -7.89 -10.30 1.79
CA PRO A 91 -8.86 -9.24 2.05
C PRO A 91 -8.56 -8.37 3.29
N LYS A 92 -7.70 -8.82 4.20
CA LYS A 92 -7.32 -8.06 5.41
C LYS A 92 -6.23 -7.04 5.16
N VAL A 93 -5.49 -7.18 4.06
CA VAL A 93 -4.37 -6.32 3.71
C VAL A 93 -4.73 -5.57 2.43
N HIS A 94 -5.07 -4.30 2.58
CA HIS A 94 -5.20 -3.40 1.42
C HIS A 94 -3.87 -3.34 0.65
N ASP A 95 -3.93 -2.92 -0.60
CA ASP A 95 -2.76 -2.88 -1.48
C ASP A 95 -1.54 -2.25 -0.79
N LEU A 96 -0.44 -2.99 -0.78
CA LEU A 96 0.82 -2.63 -0.15
C LEU A 96 1.98 -3.18 -0.97
N PHE A 97 2.90 -2.29 -1.32
CA PHE A 97 4.14 -2.57 -2.00
C PHE A 97 5.26 -1.98 -1.16
N ILE A 98 6.28 -2.78 -0.85
CA ILE A 98 7.46 -2.37 -0.08
C ILE A 98 8.69 -2.69 -0.91
N THR A 99 9.63 -1.76 -1.00
CA THR A 99 10.87 -1.98 -1.73
C THR A 99 12.07 -1.26 -1.12
N LYS A 100 13.24 -1.84 -1.32
CA LYS A 100 14.53 -1.16 -1.17
C LYS A 100 15.18 -1.03 -2.54
N ALA A 101 15.56 0.20 -2.90
CA ALA A 101 16.09 0.51 -4.22
C ALA A 101 17.62 0.62 -4.22
N SER A 102 18.20 0.68 -5.42
CA SER A 102 19.63 0.79 -5.66
C SER A 102 20.28 2.08 -5.13
N ASP A 103 19.49 3.11 -4.82
CA ASP A 103 19.93 4.34 -4.14
C ASP A 103 20.09 4.17 -2.61
N GLY A 104 19.80 2.97 -2.09
CA GLY A 104 19.89 2.62 -0.67
C GLY A 104 18.65 2.98 0.16
N LYS A 105 17.64 3.62 -0.45
CA LYS A 105 16.44 4.09 0.24
C LYS A 105 15.32 3.05 0.24
N TRP A 106 14.48 3.16 1.26
CA TRP A 106 13.25 2.39 1.38
C TRP A 106 12.08 3.19 0.80
N TYR A 107 11.24 2.52 0.04
CA TYR A 107 10.03 3.07 -0.53
C TYR A 107 8.85 2.16 -0.30
N TYR A 108 7.67 2.75 -0.21
CA TYR A 108 6.42 2.04 -0.21
C TYR A 108 5.43 2.66 -1.19
N SER A 109 4.47 1.87 -1.63
CA SER A 109 3.31 2.34 -2.39
C SER A 109 2.08 1.58 -1.95
N THR A 110 0.94 2.24 -2.04
CA THR A 110 -0.36 1.59 -1.88
C THR A 110 -0.98 1.22 -3.21
N TYR A 111 -0.35 1.55 -4.36
CA TYR A 111 -0.84 1.27 -5.71
C TYR A 111 -1.25 -0.21 -5.89
N HIS A 112 -2.32 -0.45 -6.67
CA HIS A 112 -2.79 -1.82 -6.94
C HIS A 112 -1.89 -2.48 -8.00
N PHE A 113 -0.91 -3.26 -7.56
CA PHE A 113 -0.02 -4.00 -8.46
C PHE A 113 -0.62 -5.30 -9.04
N CYS A 114 -1.86 -5.67 -8.66
CA CYS A 114 -2.43 -6.99 -8.90
C CYS A 114 -1.60 -8.13 -8.26
N ILE A 115 -2.10 -9.36 -8.38
CA ILE A 115 -1.41 -10.58 -7.96
C ILE A 115 -0.11 -10.69 -8.77
N GLY A 116 1.02 -10.95 -8.12
CA GLY A 116 2.31 -11.15 -8.79
C GLY A 116 2.86 -9.91 -9.50
N ALA A 117 2.39 -8.72 -9.16
CA ALA A 117 2.78 -7.47 -9.83
C ALA A 117 2.47 -7.43 -11.34
N LEU A 118 1.43 -8.15 -11.80
CA LEU A 118 1.05 -8.26 -13.23
C LEU A 118 0.89 -6.92 -13.96
N VAL A 119 0.56 -5.83 -13.26
CA VAL A 119 0.47 -4.50 -13.89
C VAL A 119 1.79 -4.09 -14.54
N LEU A 120 2.91 -4.52 -13.97
CA LEU A 120 4.26 -4.20 -14.44
C LEU A 120 4.54 -4.83 -15.80
N GLU A 121 4.08 -6.06 -16.04
CA GLU A 121 4.28 -6.75 -17.33
C GLU A 121 3.60 -6.00 -18.49
N GLY A 122 2.40 -5.46 -18.25
CA GLY A 122 1.67 -4.68 -19.26
C GLY A 122 2.25 -3.27 -19.46
N ASP A 123 2.87 -2.70 -18.43
CA ASP A 123 3.44 -1.36 -18.44
C ASP A 123 4.84 -1.28 -19.04
N GLY A 124 5.56 -2.40 -19.06
CA GLY A 124 6.92 -2.50 -19.60
C GLY A 124 8.00 -1.98 -18.64
N GLN A 125 9.25 -2.11 -19.09
CA GLN A 125 10.41 -1.75 -18.28
C GLN A 125 10.45 -0.24 -18.01
N PRO A 126 10.52 0.21 -16.73
CA PRO A 126 10.72 1.62 -16.42
C PRO A 126 12.10 2.08 -16.89
N GLY A 127 12.21 3.28 -17.43
CA GLY A 127 13.48 3.85 -17.85
C GLY A 127 14.42 4.17 -16.67
N SER A 128 13.85 4.57 -15.53
CA SER A 128 14.61 4.94 -14.32
C SER A 128 13.82 4.69 -13.02
N LEU A 129 14.52 4.73 -11.89
CA LEU A 129 13.89 4.70 -10.56
C LEU A 129 12.93 5.89 -10.36
N ASP A 130 13.28 7.09 -10.82
CA ASP A 130 12.41 8.27 -10.67
C ASP A 130 11.12 8.15 -11.50
N GLU A 131 11.22 7.58 -12.70
CA GLU A 131 10.03 7.26 -13.51
C GLU A 131 9.13 6.27 -12.78
N PHE A 132 9.70 5.19 -12.25
CA PHE A 132 8.93 4.18 -11.50
C PHE A 132 8.26 4.80 -10.27
N ARG A 133 9.00 5.62 -9.52
CA ARG A 133 8.49 6.32 -8.32
C ARG A 133 7.33 7.25 -8.66
N GLY A 134 7.44 8.02 -9.74
CA GLY A 134 6.37 8.92 -10.20
C GLY A 134 5.14 8.14 -10.68
N LYS A 135 5.33 7.09 -11.47
CA LYS A 135 4.25 6.30 -12.07
C LYS A 135 3.41 5.57 -11.02
N TYR A 136 4.06 4.96 -10.04
CA TYR A 136 3.39 4.15 -9.00
C TYR A 136 3.31 4.83 -7.64
N ALA A 137 3.52 6.15 -7.57
CA ALA A 137 3.39 6.96 -6.36
C ALA A 137 4.19 6.39 -5.17
N LEU A 138 5.48 6.11 -5.36
CA LEU A 138 6.32 5.63 -4.26
C LEU A 138 6.62 6.77 -3.29
N ALA A 139 6.41 6.52 -2.00
CA ALA A 139 6.81 7.40 -0.91
C ALA A 139 8.02 6.80 -0.16
N GLU A 140 8.98 7.66 0.18
CA GLU A 140 10.17 7.27 0.96
C GLU A 140 9.79 7.07 2.44
N PHE A 141 10.43 6.10 3.09
CA PHE A 141 10.34 5.89 4.53
C PHE A 141 11.66 5.34 5.10
N ASP A 142 11.74 5.16 6.42
CA ASP A 142 12.95 4.75 7.14
C ASP A 142 13.22 3.23 7.14
N GLY A 143 12.29 2.42 6.62
CA GLY A 143 12.38 0.97 6.65
C GLY A 143 11.80 0.31 7.90
N GLU A 144 11.20 1.06 8.83
CA GLU A 144 10.68 0.52 10.08
C GLU A 144 9.31 1.12 10.46
N SER A 145 9.13 2.41 10.22
CA SER A 145 7.95 3.17 10.64
C SER A 145 6.64 2.72 10.01
N ASP A 146 5.56 2.95 10.75
CA ASP A 146 4.18 2.81 10.28
C ASP A 146 3.79 3.87 9.23
N ALA A 147 4.68 4.81 8.90
CA ALA A 147 4.47 5.73 7.78
C ALA A 147 4.20 4.97 6.47
N ALA A 148 4.80 3.78 6.30
CA ALA A 148 4.62 2.92 5.14
C ALA A 148 3.24 2.25 5.04
N LEU A 149 2.30 2.59 5.92
CA LEU A 149 0.95 2.06 5.88
C LEU A 149 -0.05 3.00 5.22
N GLY A 150 0.28 4.30 5.16
CA GLY A 150 -0.59 5.36 4.68
C GLY A 150 -0.87 5.30 3.18
N LYS A 151 -1.88 6.04 2.73
CA LYS A 151 -2.20 6.17 1.31
C LYS A 151 -1.12 7.00 0.58
N THR A 152 -0.72 6.57 -0.60
CA THR A 152 0.36 7.22 -1.38
C THR A 152 -0.10 7.94 -2.65
N TRP A 153 -1.19 7.51 -3.28
CA TRP A 153 -1.67 8.17 -4.50
C TRP A 153 -2.51 9.42 -4.20
N PRO A 154 -2.47 10.45 -5.07
CA PRO A 154 -3.24 11.68 -4.90
C PRO A 154 -4.75 11.43 -4.80
N ASP A 155 -5.46 12.30 -4.09
CA ASP A 155 -6.93 12.29 -4.08
C ASP A 155 -7.48 12.65 -5.47
N GLY A 156 -8.51 11.90 -5.93
CA GLY A 156 -9.20 12.18 -7.20
C GLY A 156 -8.86 11.28 -8.39
N LYS A 157 -8.18 10.15 -8.18
CA LYS A 157 -8.09 9.04 -9.14
C LYS A 157 -8.81 7.81 -8.62
#